data_AF-R5M4H5-F1
#
_entry.id   AF-R5M4H5-F1
#
_cell.length_a   1.000
_cell.length_b   1.000
_cell.length_c   1.000
_cell.angle_alpha   90.00
_cell.angle_beta   90.00
_cell.angle_gamma   90.00
#
_symmetry.space_group_name_H-M   'P 1'
#
loop_
_entity.id
_entity.type
_entity.pdbx_description
1 polymer ?
#
loop_
_entity_poly.entity_id
_entity_poly.type
_entity_poly.pdbx_seq_one_letter_code
_entity_poly.pdbx_strand_id
1 'polypeptide(L)' 'MEILNKNTALVETSEELKTALEENNEITYIYLKNDITLTYSKEKGPLLNLNDNPLEINEEYFTNIYFTIEE' A
#
# COMPACT_ATOMS: atom_id res chain seq x y z
N MET A 1 -8.71 -1.91 13.27
CA MET A 1 -9.53 -1.64 12.08
C MET A 1 -10.97 -1.74 12.52
N GLU A 2 -11.80 -0.77 12.16
CA GLU A 2 -13.23 -0.77 12.49
C GLU A 2 -14.05 -0.89 11.20
N ILE A 3 -14.91 -1.90 11.12
CA ILE A 3 -15.80 -2.12 9.97
C ILE A 3 -17.10 -1.36 10.20
N LEU A 4 -17.34 -0.30 9.43
CA LEU A 4 -18.56 0.50 9.52
C LEU A 4 -19.75 -0.19 8.86
N ASN A 5 -19.49 -0.89 7.75
CA ASN A 5 -20.47 -1.67 7.01
C ASN A 5 -19.73 -2.68 6.10
N LYS A 6 -20.48 -3.45 5.30
CA LYS A 6 -19.93 -4.53 4.46
C LYS A 6 -18.71 -4.12 3.61
N ASN A 7 -18.66 -2.89 3.09
CA ASN A 7 -17.62 -2.46 2.15
C ASN A 7 -16.77 -1.26 2.64
N THR A 8 -16.97 -0.81 3.88
CA THR A 8 -16.33 0.41 4.40
C THR A 8 -15.62 0.14 5.71
N ALA A 9 -14.34 0.52 5.80
CA ALA A 9 -13.55 0.46 7.02
C ALA A 9 -12.92 1.81 7.40
N LEU A 10 -12.76 1.98 8.70
CA LEU A 10 -11.89 2.98 9.30
C LEU A 10 -10.59 2.31 9.74
N VAL A 11 -9.46 2.94 9.43
CA VAL A 11 -8.13 2.48 9.81
C VAL A 11 -7.35 3.60 10.51
N GLU A 12 -6.56 3.22 11.51
CA GLU A 12 -5.74 4.14 12.32
C GLU A 12 -4.24 3.86 12.19
N THR A 13 -3.86 2.68 11.68
CA THR A 13 -2.44 2.27 11.61
C THR A 13 -2.10 1.66 10.25
N SER A 14 -0.79 1.64 9.92
CA SER A 14 -0.30 1.04 8.68
C SER A 14 -0.60 -0.46 8.58
N GLU A 15 -0.62 -1.17 9.71
CA GLU A 15 -0.98 -2.59 9.74
C GLU A 15 -2.46 -2.79 9.38
N GLU A 16 -3.35 -1.96 9.93
CA GLU A 16 -4.77 -2.02 9.61
C GLU A 16 -5.05 -1.65 8.16
N LEU A 17 -4.35 -0.64 7.64
CA LEU A 17 -4.42 -0.28 6.22
C LEU A 17 -3.94 -1.44 5.33
N LYS A 18 -2.86 -2.13 5.70
CA LYS A 18 -2.37 -3.30 4.97
C LYS A 18 -3.41 -4.42 4.96
N THR A 19 -3.98 -4.78 6.12
CA THR A 19 -5.05 -5.79 6.21
C THR A 19 -6.24 -5.43 5.33
N ALA A 20 -6.66 -4.15 5.34
CA ALA A 20 -7.78 -3.69 4.53
C ALA A 20 -7.51 -3.77 3.01
N LEU A 21 -6.25 -3.66 2.57
CA LEU A 21 -5.84 -3.72 1.16
C LEU A 21 -5.55 -5.14 0.66
N GLU A 22 -4.90 -5.98 1.47
CA GLU A 22 -4.39 -7.29 1.03
C GLU A 22 -5.32 -8.45 1.38
N GLU A 23 -5.98 -8.41 2.53
CA GLU A 23 -6.67 -9.58 3.09
C GLU A 23 -8.18 -9.51 2.87
N ASN A 24 -8.77 -8.31 2.94
CA ASN A 24 -10.22 -8.14 2.86
C ASN A 24 -10.70 -7.63 1.50
N ASN A 25 -10.95 -8.56 0.59
CA ASN A 25 -11.37 -8.31 -0.79
C ASN A 25 -12.79 -7.72 -0.93
N GLU A 26 -13.58 -7.63 0.15
CA GLU A 26 -14.92 -7.02 0.12
C GLU A 26 -14.91 -5.50 0.40
N ILE A 27 -13.80 -4.97 0.93
CA ILE A 27 -13.68 -3.56 1.26
C ILE A 27 -13.43 -2.75 -0.01
N THR A 28 -14.24 -1.71 -0.20
CA THR A 28 -14.14 -0.78 -1.33
C THR A 28 -13.75 0.63 -0.88
N TYR A 29 -14.10 1.00 0.36
CA TYR A 29 -13.84 2.33 0.92
C TYR A 29 -13.04 2.22 2.22
N ILE A 30 -11.95 2.98 2.31
CA ILE A 30 -11.08 3.05 3.48
C ILE A 30 -10.96 4.52 3.88
N TYR A 31 -11.31 4.83 5.13
CA TYR A 31 -11.17 6.16 5.72
C TYR A 31 -10.06 6.15 6.77
N LEU A 32 -9.15 7.13 6.70
CA LEU A 32 -8.05 7.28 7.63
C LEU A 32 -8.50 8.13 8.83
N LYS A 33 -8.37 7.60 10.04
CA LYS A 33 -8.70 8.34 11.28
C LYS A 33 -7.52 9.17 11.80
N ASN A 34 -6.30 8.84 11.37
CA ASN A 34 -5.05 9.49 11.75
C ASN A 34 -4.08 9.43 10.57
N ASP A 35 -3.01 10.22 10.66
CA ASP A 35 -1.87 10.11 9.74
C ASP A 35 -1.26 8.70 9.81
N ILE A 36 -1.09 8.06 8.65
CA ILE A 36 -0.45 6.75 8.53
C ILE A 36 0.91 6.91 7.87
N THR A 37 1.97 6.51 8.56
CA THR A 37 3.32 6.45 8.00
C THR A 37 3.57 5.08 7.38
N LEU A 38 3.77 5.05 6.07
CA LEU A 38 4.23 3.85 5.36
C LEU A 38 5.75 3.76 5.46
N THR A 39 6.25 2.65 5.99
CA THR A 39 7.70 2.39 6.10
C THR A 39 8.11 1.30 5.13
N TYR A 40 9.32 1.43 4.59
CA TYR A 40 9.97 0.41 3.77
C TYR A 40 11.22 -0.10 4.47
N SER A 41 11.72 -1.26 4.03
CA SER A 41 12.93 -1.85 4.58
C SER A 41 14.09 -0.86 4.46
N LYS A 42 14.78 -0.58 5.57
CA LYS A 42 16.00 0.25 5.55
C LYS A 42 17.15 -0.41 4.80
N GLU A 43 17.15 -1.74 4.73
CA GLU A 43 18.20 -2.52 4.05
C GLU A 43 17.89 -2.72 2.56
N LYS A 44 16.62 -2.90 2.19
CA LYS A 44 16.20 -3.25 0.83
C LYS A 44 15.53 -2.12 0.07
N GLY A 45 15.09 -1.06 0.74
CA GLY A 45 14.30 0.02 0.15
C GLY A 45 12.88 -0.42 -0.24
N PRO A 46 12.18 0.38 -1.05
CA PRO A 46 10.93 -0.01 -1.68
C PRO A 46 11.16 -1.19 -2.64
N LEU A 47 10.23 -2.16 -2.63
CA LEU A 47 10.29 -3.31 -3.53
C LEU A 47 9.64 -2.97 -4.86
N LEU A 48 10.38 -3.15 -5.96
CA LEU A 48 9.85 -3.11 -7.31
C LEU A 48 9.26 -4.49 -7.65
N ASN A 49 7.93 -4.58 -7.76
CA ASN A 49 7.27 -5.78 -8.28
C ASN A 49 7.32 -5.76 -9.81
N LEU A 50 7.93 -6.77 -10.41
CA LEU A 50 8.08 -6.90 -11.86
C LEU A 50 7.00 -7.78 -12.51
N ASN A 51 6.05 -8.32 -11.75
CA ASN A 51 5.04 -9.28 -12.22
C ASN A 51 5.68 -10.43 -13.03
N ASP A 52 6.75 -11.02 -12.49
CA ASP A 52 7.56 -12.07 -13.11
C ASP A 52 8.27 -11.70 -14.43
N ASN A 53 8.34 -10.41 -14.79
CA ASN A 53 9.13 -9.95 -15.93
C ASN A 53 10.58 -9.66 -15.48
N PRO A 54 11.58 -10.43 -15.92
CA PRO A 54 12.97 -10.16 -15.54
C PRO A 54 13.44 -8.83 -16.14
N LEU A 55 14.30 -8.13 -15.41
CA LEU A 55 15.05 -7.01 -15.98
C LEU A 55 16.16 -7.55 -16.89
N GLU A 56 16.39 -6.87 -18.01
CA GLU A 56 17.44 -7.18 -18.95
C GLU A 56 18.79 -6.61 -18.48
N ILE A 57 19.86 -7.34 -18.78
CA ILE A 57 21.21 -6.92 -18.42
C ILE A 57 21.63 -5.71 -19.28
N ASN A 58 22.23 -4.70 -18.65
CA ASN A 58 22.64 -3.44 -19.28
C ASN A 58 21.48 -2.53 -19.73
N GLU A 59 20.28 -2.72 -19.20
CA GLU A 59 19.17 -1.77 -19.35
C GLU A 59 18.98 -0.93 -18.09
N GLU A 60 18.52 0.31 -18.27
CA GLU A 60 18.17 1.22 -17.18
C GLU A 60 16.64 1.33 -17.08
N TYR A 61 16.12 1.15 -15.86
CA TYR A 61 14.69 1.16 -15.59
C TYR A 61 14.35 2.30 -14.63
N PHE A 62 13.28 3.02 -14.95
CA PHE A 62 12.77 4.11 -14.12
C PHE A 62 11.37 3.76 -13.63
N THR A 63 11.10 4.04 -12.37
CA THR A 63 9.75 3.98 -11.81
C THR A 63 9.47 5.25 -11.02
N ASN A 64 8.24 5.73 -11.13
CA ASN A 64 7.77 6.84 -10.32
C ASN A 64 7.15 6.26 -9.05
N ILE A 65 7.71 6.64 -7.90
CA ILE A 65 7.07 6.33 -6.61
C ILE A 65 6.08 7.46 -6.33
N TYR A 66 4.80 7.18 -6.52
CA TYR A 66 3.73 8.11 -6.18
C TYR A 66 3.33 7.90 -4.72
N PHE A 67 3.50 8.93 -3.90
CA PHE A 67 2.85 9.05 -2.61
C PHE A 67 1.74 10.08 -2.77
N THR A 68 0.49 9.65 -2.79
CA THR A 68 -0.66 10.57 -2.81
C THR A 68 -1.24 10.60 -1.41
N ILE A 69 -1.32 11.80 -0.83
CA ILE A 69 -2.12 12.08 0.36
C ILE A 69 -3.21 13.04 -0.12
N GLU A 70 -4.45 12.57 -0.12
CA GLU A 70 -5.62 13.37 -0.47
C GLU A 70 -6.31 13.86 0.81
N GLU A 71 -6.80 15.11 0.79
CA GLU A 71 -7.55 15.77 1.87
C GLU A 71 -9.00 15.26 1.95
#